data_AF-A0A971IVP8-F1
#
_entry.id   AF-A0A971IVP8-F1
#
_cell.length_a   1.000
_cell.length_b   1.000
_cell.length_c   1.000
_cell.angle_alpha   90.00
_cell.angle_beta   90.00
_cell.angle_gamma   90.00
#
_symmetry.space_group_name_H-M   'P 1'
#
loop_
_entity.id
_entity.type
_entity.pdbx_description
1 polymer ?
#
loop_
_entity_poly.entity_id
_entity_poly.type
_entity_poly.pdbx_seq_one_letter_code
_entity_poly.pdbx_strand_id
1 'polypeptide(L)'
;MENAIAIEVNKLEEGGKLGEVETLLSNYLSNNPLDTEAMLLRAQVYYKMQQWGNALNDLNHLLMLEPENAAAQNYKTMVLNIISFWNKDNYNP
;
A
#
# COMPACT_ATOMS: atom_id res chain seq x y z
N MET A 1 -15.59 -6.74 -12.93
CA MET A 1 -14.97 -8.07 -12.74
C MET A 1 -13.86 -7.84 -11.76
N GLU A 2 -13.88 -8.48 -10.60
CA GLU A 2 -12.70 -8.45 -9.71
C GLU A 2 -11.51 -8.97 -10.50
N ASN A 3 -10.43 -8.19 -10.49
CA ASN A 3 -9.16 -8.57 -11.10
C ASN A 3 -8.67 -9.87 -10.44
N ALA A 4 -8.19 -10.84 -11.20
CA ALA A 4 -7.78 -12.15 -10.67
C ALA A 4 -6.74 -12.03 -9.54
N ILE A 5 -5.94 -10.96 -9.57
CA ILE A 5 -4.98 -10.63 -8.52
C ILE A 5 -5.66 -10.29 -7.18
N ALA A 6 -6.79 -9.58 -7.19
CA ALA A 6 -7.50 -9.17 -5.98
C ALA A 6 -8.10 -10.37 -5.22
N ILE A 7 -8.59 -11.37 -5.96
CA ILE A 7 -9.12 -12.62 -5.38
C ILE A 7 -8.02 -13.37 -4.63
N GLU A 8 -6.84 -13.53 -5.24
CA GLU A 8 -5.73 -14.25 -4.61
C GLU A 8 -5.16 -13.46 -3.41
N VAL A 9 -5.11 -12.14 -3.50
CA VAL A 9 -4.75 -11.26 -2.38
C VAL A 9 -5.68 -11.48 -1.19
N ASN A 10 -7.01 -11.42 -1.39
CA ASN A 10 -7.98 -11.59 -0.32
C ASN A 10 -7.81 -12.94 0.41
N LYS A 11 -7.64 -14.02 -0.35
CA LYS A 11 -7.42 -15.36 0.21
C LYS A 11 -6.14 -15.48 1.04
N LEU A 12 -5.05 -14.85 0.60
CA LEU A 12 -3.78 -14.85 1.34
C LEU A 12 -3.84 -13.95 2.59
N GLU A 13 -4.58 -12.83 2.52
CA GLU A 13 -4.82 -11.96 3.67
C GLU A 13 -5.67 -12.63 4.76
N GLU A 14 -6.70 -13.40 4.40
CA GLU A 14 -7.47 -14.23 5.33
C GLU A 14 -6.59 -15.24 6.09
N GLY A 15 -5.53 -15.73 5.43
CA GLY A 15 -4.52 -16.60 6.03
C GLY A 15 -3.43 -15.89 6.84
N GLY A 16 -3.46 -14.56 6.95
CA GLY A 16 -2.44 -13.76 7.64
C GLY A 16 -1.06 -13.72 6.94
N LYS A 17 -0.98 -14.12 5.67
CA LYS A 17 0.27 -14.31 4.91
C LYS A 17 0.73 -13.03 4.20
N LEU A 18 0.85 -11.92 4.93
CA LEU A 18 1.14 -10.60 4.34
C LEU A 18 2.42 -10.58 3.49
N GLY A 19 3.45 -11.35 3.85
CA GLY A 19 4.69 -11.46 3.05
C GLY A 19 4.48 -12.14 1.69
N GLU A 20 3.63 -13.17 1.63
CA GLU A 20 3.29 -13.83 0.36
C GLU A 20 2.50 -12.88 -0.55
N VAL A 21 1.59 -12.09 0.05
CA VAL A 21 0.83 -11.06 -0.67
C VAL A 21 1.75 -9.98 -1.24
N GLU A 22 2.72 -9.50 -0.46
CA GLU A 22 3.70 -8.52 -0.91
C GLU A 22 4.49 -9.05 -2.12
N THR A 23 5.02 -10.28 -2.03
CA THR A 23 5.79 -10.89 -3.12
C THR A 23 4.93 -11.09 -4.38
N LEU A 24 3.69 -11.53 -4.22
CA LEU A 24 2.73 -11.69 -5.31
C LEU A 24 2.48 -10.36 -6.03
N LEU A 25 2.17 -9.30 -5.28
CA LEU A 25 1.88 -7.98 -5.84
C LEU A 25 3.13 -7.35 -6.48
N SER A 26 4.31 -7.55 -5.89
CA SER A 26 5.57 -7.07 -6.45
C SER A 26 5.89 -7.72 -7.80
N ASN A 27 5.67 -9.04 -7.93
CA ASN A 27 5.82 -9.74 -9.22
C ASN A 27 4.74 -9.35 -10.24
N TYR A 28 3.51 -9.07 -9.78
CA TYR A 28 2.46 -8.61 -10.68
C TYR A 28 2.76 -7.21 -11.23
N LEU A 29 3.15 -6.28 -10.36
CA LEU A 29 3.49 -4.90 -10.72
C LEU A 29 4.75 -4.79 -11.56
N SER A 30 5.69 -5.75 -11.51
CA SER A 30 6.83 -5.76 -12.43
C SER A 30 6.40 -5.95 -13.90
N ASN A 31 5.26 -6.62 -14.13
CA ASN A 31 4.68 -6.82 -15.46
C ASN A 31 3.59 -5.79 -15.78
N ASN A 32 2.95 -5.22 -14.76
CA ASN A 32 1.84 -4.27 -14.88
C ASN A 32 2.15 -2.97 -14.09
N PRO A 33 3.19 -2.21 -14.48
CA PRO A 33 3.73 -1.13 -13.66
C PRO A 33 2.81 0.09 -13.51
N LEU A 34 1.68 0.14 -14.21
CA LEU A 34 0.71 1.23 -14.17
C LEU A 34 -0.63 0.79 -13.56
N ASP A 35 -0.72 -0.43 -13.03
CA ASP A 35 -1.94 -0.94 -12.40
C ASP A 35 -2.11 -0.31 -11.00
N THR A 36 -2.96 0.72 -10.94
CA THR A 36 -3.24 1.51 -9.74
C THR A 36 -3.95 0.72 -8.67
N GLU A 37 -4.78 -0.27 -9.04
CA GLU A 37 -5.44 -1.16 -8.10
C GLU A 37 -4.43 -2.05 -7.37
N ALA A 38 -3.49 -2.65 -8.11
CA ALA A 38 -2.42 -3.45 -7.53
C ALA A 38 -1.47 -2.61 -6.66
N MET A 39 -1.19 -1.35 -7.03
CA MET A 39 -0.45 -0.42 -6.17
C MET A 39 -1.18 -0.14 -4.87
N LEU A 40 -2.50 0.09 -4.93
CA LEU A 40 -3.31 0.34 -3.73
C LEU A 40 -3.28 -0.87 -2.80
N LEU A 41 -3.50 -2.08 -3.33
CA LEU A 41 -3.45 -3.32 -2.56
C LEU A 41 -2.08 -3.50 -1.90
N ARG A 42 -0.98 -3.24 -2.62
CA ARG A 42 0.36 -3.40 -2.05
C ARG A 42 0.66 -2.34 -0.99
N ALA A 43 0.19 -1.12 -1.17
CA ALA A 43 0.27 -0.07 -0.15
C ALA A 43 -0.49 -0.46 1.14
N GLN A 44 -1.65 -1.11 1.03
CA GLN A 44 -2.39 -1.61 2.19
C GLN A 44 -1.63 -2.70 2.93
N VAL A 45 -1.00 -3.62 2.20
CA VAL A 45 -0.16 -4.68 2.78
C VAL A 45 1.05 -4.07 3.48
N TYR A 46 1.75 -3.13 2.85
CA TYR A 46 2.84 -2.41 3.48
C TYR A 46 2.41 -1.63 4.72
N TYR A 47 1.22 -1.01 4.70
CA TYR A 47 0.64 -0.37 5.87
C TYR A 47 0.42 -1.38 7.01
N LYS A 48 -0.18 -2.55 6.74
CA LYS A 48 -0.37 -3.61 7.75
C LYS A 48 0.95 -4.14 8.30
N MET A 49 2.00 -4.19 7.47
CA MET A 49 3.35 -4.60 7.85
C MET A 49 4.18 -3.49 8.52
N GLN A 50 3.62 -2.30 8.72
CA GLN A 50 4.31 -1.12 9.26
C GLN A 50 5.47 -0.62 8.39
N GLN A 51 5.49 -0.98 7.11
CA GLN A 51 6.45 -0.52 6.13
C GLN A 51 5.99 0.80 5.50
N TRP A 52 5.92 1.83 6.33
CA TRP A 52 5.31 3.13 5.99
C TRP A 52 5.93 3.80 4.76
N GLY A 53 7.24 3.69 4.59
CA GLY A 53 7.94 4.25 3.43
C GLY A 53 7.54 3.58 2.12
N ASN A 54 7.42 2.24 2.13
CA ASN A 54 7.01 1.48 0.95
C ASN A 54 5.54 1.77 0.60
N ALA A 55 4.66 1.83 1.60
CA ALA A 55 3.27 2.22 1.41
C ALA A 55 3.18 3.63 0.78
N LEU A 56 3.94 4.60 1.29
CA LEU A 56 3.93 5.97 0.78
C LEU A 56 4.41 6.07 -0.67
N ASN A 57 5.40 5.26 -1.06
CA ASN A 57 5.89 5.23 -2.45
C ASN A 57 4.80 4.76 -3.42
N ASP A 58 4.13 3.64 -3.12
CA ASP A 58 3.04 3.13 -3.95
C ASP A 58 1.87 4.12 -4.01
N LEU A 59 1.49 4.73 -2.89
CA LEU A 59 0.42 5.73 -2.84
C LEU A 59 0.77 6.99 -3.63
N ASN A 60 2.02 7.44 -3.61
CA ASN A 60 2.46 8.58 -4.42
C ASN A 60 2.40 8.28 -5.91
N HIS A 61 2.88 7.11 -6.33
CA HIS A 61 2.82 6.70 -7.74
C HIS A 61 1.37 6.56 -8.22
N LEU A 62 0.53 5.92 -7.41
CA LEU A 62 -0.91 5.80 -7.68
C LEU A 62 -1.54 7.19 -7.86
N LEU A 63 -1.33 8.11 -6.91
CA LEU A 63 -1.92 9.46 -6.97
C LEU A 63 -1.36 10.34 -8.10
N MET A 64 -0.20 10.00 -8.68
CA MET A 64 0.26 10.64 -9.91
C MET A 64 -0.55 10.21 -11.14
N LEU A 65 -1.08 8.98 -11.14
CA LEU A 65 -1.90 8.42 -12.22
C LEU A 65 -3.40 8.75 -12.01
N GLU A 66 -3.86 8.64 -10.77
CA GLU A 66 -5.24 8.92 -10.36
C GLU A 66 -5.28 9.91 -9.19
N PRO A 67 -5.15 11.22 -9.46
CA PRO A 67 -5.09 12.24 -8.41
C PRO A 67 -6.32 12.27 -7.49
N GLU A 68 -7.49 11.86 -8.00
CA GLU A 68 -8.77 11.87 -7.29
C GLU A 68 -9.09 10.55 -6.58
N ASN A 69 -8.15 9.59 -6.54
CA ASN A 69 -8.38 8.31 -5.86
C ASN A 69 -8.48 8.51 -4.33
N ALA A 70 -9.72 8.55 -3.82
CA ALA A 70 -10.01 8.83 -2.42
C ALA A 70 -9.38 7.80 -1.46
N ALA A 71 -9.32 6.52 -1.84
CA ALA A 71 -8.71 5.48 -1.02
C ALA A 71 -7.21 5.74 -0.83
N ALA A 72 -6.51 6.06 -1.92
CA ALA A 72 -5.08 6.37 -1.86
C ALA A 72 -4.79 7.64 -1.03
N GLN A 73 -5.61 8.69 -1.16
CA GLN A 73 -5.48 9.90 -0.34
C GLN A 73 -5.66 9.60 1.16
N ASN A 74 -6.64 8.76 1.51
CA ASN A 74 -6.90 8.35 2.89
C ASN A 74 -5.72 7.57 3.48
N TYR A 75 -5.23 6.54 2.78
CA TYR A 75 -4.07 5.77 3.23
C TYR A 75 -2.82 6.64 3.36
N LYS A 76 -2.59 7.56 2.41
CA LYS A 76 -1.46 8.49 2.48
C LYS A 76 -1.53 9.38 3.72
N THR A 77 -2.71 9.89 4.03
CA THR A 77 -2.94 10.70 5.24
C THR A 77 -2.66 9.88 6.51
N MET A 78 -3.13 8.64 6.58
CA MET A 78 -2.87 7.73 7.70
C MET A 78 -1.37 7.47 7.89
N VAL A 79 -0.66 7.14 6.80
CA VAL A 79 0.79 6.93 6.80
C VAL A 79 1.53 8.18 7.27
N LEU A 80 1.18 9.36 6.76
CA LEU A 80 1.82 10.62 7.15
C LEU A 80 1.56 10.98 8.61
N ASN A 81 0.37 10.70 9.14
CA ASN A 81 0.04 10.91 10.55
C ASN A 81 0.91 10.02 11.45
N ILE A 82 1.11 8.76 11.09
CA ILE A 82 2.00 7.84 11.81
C ILE A 82 3.42 8.41 11.81
N ILE A 83 3.99 8.67 10.63
CA ILE A 83 5.36 9.18 10.51
C ILE A 83 5.55 10.51 11.28
N SER A 84 4.58 11.42 11.18
CA SER A 84 4.59 12.70 11.89
C SER A 84 4.58 12.52 13.41
N PHE A 85 3.80 11.57 13.93
CA PHE A 85 3.77 11.24 15.35
C PHE A 85 5.14 10.73 15.83
N TRP A 86 5.73 9.75 15.15
CA TRP A 86 7.07 9.23 15.47
C TRP A 86 8.14 10.32 15.41
N ASN A 87 8.05 11.24 14.46
CA ASN A 87 8.98 12.35 14.37
C ASN A 87 8.83 13.31 15.56
N LYS A 88 7.61 13.65 15.97
CA LYS A 88 7.39 14.56 17.12
C LYS A 88 7.89 13.99 18.43
N ASP A 89 7.66 12.70 18.68
CA ASP A 89 8.11 12.04 19.91
C ASP A 89 9.65 11.96 20.00
N ASN A 90 10.33 11.82 18.87
CA ASN A 90 11.80 11.84 18.82
C ASN A 90 12.43 13.23 19.03
N TYR A 91 11.64 14.31 19.01
CA TYR A 91 12.10 15.68 19.21
C TYR A 91 11.56 16.35 20.49
N ASN A 92 10.98 15.58 21.41
CA ASN A 92 10.57 16.09 22.72
C ASN A 92 11.52 15.54 23.82
N PRO A 93 12.68 16.20 24.06
CA PRO A 93 13.62 15.82 25.12
C PRO A 93 13.07 16.02 26.54
#